data_AF-A0A3D3HVA7-F1
#
_entry.id   AF-A0A3D3HVA7-F1
#
_cell.length_a   1.000
_cell.length_b   1.000
_cell.length_c   1.000
_cell.angle_alpha   90.00
_cell.angle_beta   90.00
_cell.angle_gamma   90.00
#
_symmetry.space_group_name_H-M   'P 1'
#
loop_
_entity.id
_entity.type
_entity.pdbx_description
1 polymer ?
#
loop_
_entity_poly.entity_id
_entity_poly.type
_entity_poly.pdbx_seq_one_letter_code
_entity_poly.pdbx_strand_id
1 'polypeptide(L)'
;IFDEATSSLDSITEKAITETIQRVEKSRPTLMTILVAHRLSTVAHADRIYVLEKGKITEQGTHTELINRAGLYAALWREQIASKHEQGSSSEKNLRETTATA
;
A
#
# COMPACT_ATOMS: atom_id res chain seq x y z
N ILE A 1 -3.10 1.73 16.75
CA ILE A 1 -4.10 2.00 15.69
C ILE A 1 -3.48 3.07 14.80
N PHE A 2 -3.33 2.79 13.51
CA PHE A 2 -2.79 3.73 12.53
C PHE A 2 -3.90 4.14 11.56
N ASP A 3 -4.17 5.43 11.46
CA ASP A 3 -5.15 6.01 10.55
C ASP A 3 -4.41 6.94 9.58
N GLU A 4 -4.40 6.59 8.29
CA GLU A 4 -3.76 7.35 7.21
C GLU A 4 -2.28 7.73 7.43
N ALA A 5 -1.53 6.96 8.24
CA ALA A 5 -0.18 7.33 8.69
C ALA A 5 0.88 7.55 7.58
N THR A 6 0.59 7.18 6.33
CA THR A 6 1.51 7.30 5.18
C THR A 6 0.99 8.14 4.02
N SER A 7 -0.17 8.79 4.16
CA SER A 7 -0.82 9.51 3.04
C SER A 7 0.00 10.71 2.54
N SER A 8 0.73 11.39 3.43
CA SER A 8 1.58 12.55 3.14
C SER A 8 3.06 12.23 2.88
N LEU A 9 3.43 10.94 2.89
CA LEU A 9 4.84 10.52 2.83
C LEU A 9 5.28 10.09 1.44
N ASP A 10 6.56 10.34 1.14
CA ASP A 10 7.24 9.84 -0.04
C ASP A 10 7.38 8.30 0.00
N SER A 11 7.60 7.70 -1.16
CA SER A 11 7.62 6.23 -1.31
C SER A 11 8.73 5.54 -0.50
N ILE A 12 9.84 6.23 -0.22
CA ILE A 12 10.97 5.67 0.54
C ILE A 12 10.62 5.63 2.03
N THR A 13 10.10 6.76 2.55
CA THR A 13 9.69 6.87 3.94
C THR A 13 8.54 5.91 4.28
N GLU A 14 7.57 5.74 3.38
CA GLU A 14 6.48 4.77 3.55
C GLU A 14 7.00 3.33 3.68
N LYS A 15 7.97 2.94 2.85
CA LYS A 15 8.58 1.62 2.90
C LYS A 15 9.29 1.39 4.24
N ALA A 16 10.07 2.37 4.70
CA ALA A 16 10.77 2.29 5.98
C ALA A 16 9.82 2.16 7.19
N ILE A 17 8.69 2.88 7.17
CA ILE A 17 7.66 2.76 8.21
C ILE A 17 7.02 1.38 8.18
N THR A 18 6.65 0.90 6.99
CA THR A 18 6.04 -0.43 6.80
C THR A 18 6.95 -1.53 7.34
N GLU A 19 8.25 -1.49 7.01
CA GLU A 19 9.23 -2.44 7.53
C GLU A 19 9.39 -2.36 9.06
N THR A 20 9.28 -1.16 9.62
CA THR A 20 9.35 -0.95 11.06
C THR A 20 8.13 -1.54 11.76
N ILE A 21 6.92 -1.33 11.23
CA ILE A 21 5.68 -1.93 11.75
C ILE A 21 5.79 -3.45 11.74
N GLN A 22 6.22 -4.05 10.63
CA GLN A 22 6.39 -5.50 10.51
C GLN A 22 7.41 -6.07 11.51
N ARG A 23 8.50 -5.34 11.79
CA ARG A 23 9.47 -5.78 12.82
C ARG A 23 8.86 -5.74 14.21
N VAL A 24 8.09 -4.70 14.53
CA VAL A 24 7.43 -4.57 15.83
C VAL A 24 6.43 -5.71 16.03
N GLU A 25 5.59 -5.98 15.03
CA GLU A 25 4.60 -7.07 15.04
C GLU A 25 5.26 -8.43 15.29
N LYS A 26 6.36 -8.72 14.59
CA LYS A 26 7.13 -9.97 14.80
C LYS A 26 7.74 -10.08 16.20
N SER A 27 8.21 -8.96 16.76
CA SER A 27 8.84 -8.95 18.08
C SER A 27 7.84 -8.99 19.24
N ARG A 28 6.57 -8.67 18.99
CA ARG A 28 5.50 -8.57 20.00
C ARG A 28 4.23 -9.27 19.52
N PRO A 29 4.18 -10.61 19.55
CA PRO A 29 3.03 -11.38 19.04
C PRO A 29 1.72 -11.16 19.82
N THR A 30 1.78 -10.57 21.01
CA THR A 30 0.58 -10.19 21.80
C THR A 30 0.02 -8.81 21.44
N LEU A 31 0.70 -8.05 20.57
CA LEU A 31 0.28 -6.72 20.14
C LEU A 31 -0.70 -6.84 18.97
N MET A 32 -1.89 -6.24 19.10
CA MET A 32 -2.84 -6.13 18.01
C MET A 32 -2.64 -4.82 17.24
N THR A 33 -2.26 -4.91 15.97
CA THR A 33 -2.18 -3.76 15.06
C THR A 33 -3.46 -3.65 14.23
N ILE A 34 -4.03 -2.45 14.17
CA ILE A 34 -5.10 -2.10 13.23
C ILE A 34 -4.58 -1.00 12.32
N LEU A 35 -4.62 -1.27 11.01
CA LEU A 35 -4.20 -0.37 9.94
C LEU A 35 -5.43 0.06 9.15
N VAL A 36 -5.63 1.37 9.02
CA VAL A 36 -6.59 1.98 8.09
C VAL A 36 -5.79 2.74 7.04
N ALA A 37 -5.92 2.36 5.77
CA ALA A 37 -5.03 2.85 4.72
C ALA A 37 -5.78 3.19 3.44
N HIS A 38 -5.38 4.31 2.83
CA HIS A 38 -5.71 4.68 1.45
C HIS A 38 -4.80 4.01 0.41
N ARG A 39 -3.64 3.49 0.83
CA ARG A 39 -2.70 2.76 -0.02
C ARG A 39 -2.76 1.29 0.33
N LEU A 40 -3.21 0.47 -0.59
CA LEU A 40 -3.34 -0.97 -0.39
C LEU A 40 -1.99 -1.65 -0.15
N SER A 41 -0.87 -1.07 -0.63
CA SER A 41 0.47 -1.64 -0.46
C SER A 41 0.91 -1.69 1.00
N THR A 42 0.41 -0.78 1.84
CA THR A 42 0.73 -0.79 3.28
C THR A 42 -0.07 -1.83 4.04
N VAL A 43 -1.23 -2.27 3.55
CA VAL A 43 -2.04 -3.31 4.20
C VAL A 43 -1.86 -4.70 3.59
N ALA A 44 -1.15 -4.81 2.47
CA ALA A 44 -0.95 -6.07 1.75
C ALA A 44 -0.23 -7.16 2.57
N HIS A 45 0.52 -6.77 3.61
CA HIS A 45 1.22 -7.69 4.51
C HIS A 45 0.41 -8.10 5.74
N ALA A 46 -0.79 -7.55 5.92
CA ALA A 46 -1.61 -7.84 7.09
C ALA A 46 -2.09 -9.29 7.08
N ASP A 47 -2.20 -9.89 8.27
CA ASP A 47 -2.73 -11.25 8.45
C ASP A 47 -4.19 -11.36 7.99
N ARG A 48 -4.94 -10.26 8.10
CA ARG A 48 -6.33 -10.17 7.65
C ARG A 48 -6.69 -8.76 7.21
N ILE A 49 -7.31 -8.69 6.05
CA ILE A 49 -7.79 -7.46 5.43
C ILE A 49 -9.31 -7.48 5.45
N TYR A 50 -9.91 -6.36 5.84
CA TYR A 50 -11.35 -6.13 5.76
C TYR A 50 -11.61 -5.00 4.76
N VAL A 51 -12.44 -5.27 3.76
CA VAL A 51 -12.82 -4.30 2.73
C VAL A 51 -14.18 -3.74 3.09
N LEU A 52 -14.25 -2.42 3.23
CA LEU A 52 -15.49 -1.73 3.51
C LEU A 52 -16.02 -1.05 2.25
N GLU A 53 -17.31 -1.24 1.99
CA GLU A 53 -18.05 -0.53 0.97
C GLU A 53 -19.38 -0.05 1.57
N LYS A 54 -19.69 1.25 1.44
CA LYS A 54 -20.96 1.84 1.92
C LYS A 54 -21.28 1.49 3.39
N GLY A 55 -20.27 1.49 4.24
CA GLY A 55 -20.40 1.19 5.67
C GLY A 55 -20.60 -0.29 6.02
N LYS A 56 -20.40 -1.22 5.08
CA LYS A 56 -20.48 -2.66 5.31
C LYS A 56 -19.19 -3.36 4.90
N ILE A 57 -18.83 -4.43 5.61
CA ILE A 57 -17.72 -5.30 5.22
C ILE A 57 -18.20 -6.16 4.05
N THR A 58 -17.63 -5.96 2.87
CA THR A 58 -17.99 -6.70 1.65
C THR A 58 -17.04 -7.86 1.37
N GLU A 59 -15.77 -7.72 1.75
CA GLU A 59 -14.78 -8.78 1.61
C GLU A 59 -13.88 -8.88 2.85
N GLN A 60 -13.39 -10.08 3.10
CA GLN A 60 -12.37 -10.34 4.11
C GLN A 60 -11.48 -11.52 3.71
N GLY A 61 -10.21 -11.45 4.08
CA GLY A 61 -9.22 -12.49 3.81
C GLY A 61 -7.79 -11.95 3.83
N THR A 62 -6.84 -12.78 3.40
CA THR A 62 -5.47 -12.33 3.13
C THR A 62 -5.39 -11.59 1.79
N HIS A 63 -4.31 -10.83 1.58
CA HIS A 63 -4.04 -10.20 0.28
C HIS A 63 -4.15 -11.19 -0.88
N THR A 64 -3.50 -12.35 -0.78
CA THR A 64 -3.49 -13.37 -1.83
C THR A 64 -4.89 -13.91 -2.12
N GLU A 65 -5.68 -14.19 -1.08
CA GLU A 65 -7.07 -14.65 -1.26
C GLU A 65 -7.94 -13.61 -1.96
N LEU A 66 -7.83 -12.34 -1.55
CA LEU A 66 -8.65 -11.25 -2.08
C LEU A 66 -8.29 -10.91 -3.54
N ILE A 67 -7.00 -10.96 -3.89
CA ILE A 67 -6.55 -10.81 -5.29
C ILE A 67 -7.11 -11.95 -6.17
N ASN A 68 -7.05 -13.19 -5.68
CA ASN A 68 -7.52 -14.35 -6.43
C ASN A 68 -9.05 -14.38 -6.62
N ARG A 69 -9.81 -13.80 -5.69
CA ARG A 69 -11.28 -13.66 -5.81
C ARG A 69 -11.70 -12.67 -6.90
N ALA A 70 -10.78 -11.82 -7.38
CA ALA A 70 -11.04 -10.80 -8.39
C ALA A 70 -12.23 -9.86 -8.02
N GLY A 71 -12.43 -9.61 -6.72
CA GLY A 71 -13.47 -8.73 -6.19
C GLY A 71 -13.11 -7.23 -6.22
N LEU A 72 -13.79 -6.44 -5.39
CA LEU A 72 -13.56 -5.01 -5.18
C LEU A 72 -12.11 -4.74 -4.76
N TYR A 73 -11.56 -5.56 -3.84
CA TYR A 73 -10.16 -5.43 -3.43
C TYR A 73 -9.19 -5.50 -4.61
N ALA A 74 -9.38 -6.50 -5.48
CA ALA A 74 -8.51 -6.73 -6.63
C ALA A 74 -8.65 -5.62 -7.67
N ALA A 75 -9.85 -5.06 -7.85
CA ALA A 75 -10.08 -3.92 -8.72
C ALA A 75 -9.32 -2.67 -8.23
N LEU A 76 -9.48 -2.31 -6.95
CA LEU A 76 -8.78 -1.18 -6.34
C LEU A 76 -7.25 -1.36 -6.38
N TRP A 77 -6.77 -2.59 -6.16
CA TRP A 77 -5.35 -2.91 -6.24
C TRP A 77 -4.77 -2.65 -7.63
N ARG A 78 -5.47 -3.06 -8.69
CA ARG A 78 -5.03 -2.84 -10.08
C ARG A 78 -4.97 -1.35 -10.41
N GLU A 79 -5.99 -0.60 -10.01
CA GLU A 79 -6.03 0.85 -10.21
C GLU A 79 -4.83 1.54 -9.55
N GLN A 80 -4.54 1.20 -8.28
CA GLN A 80 -3.44 1.80 -7.57
C GLN A 80 -2.07 1.45 -8.15
N ILE A 81 -1.87 0.23 -8.66
CA ILE A 81 -0.64 -0.16 -9.37
C ILE A 81 -0.50 0.61 -10.68
N ALA A 82 -1.59 0.75 -11.44
CA ALA A 82 -1.59 1.49 -12.70
C ALA A 82 -1.20 2.96 -12.48
N SER A 83 -1.76 3.61 -11.46
CA SER A 83 -1.40 4.99 -11.09
C SER A 83 0.06 5.13 -10.64
N LYS A 84 0.65 4.10 -10.04
CA LYS A 84 2.06 4.10 -9.63
C LYS A 84 3.02 4.02 -10.81
N HIS A 85 2.62 3.35 -11.90
CA HIS A 85 3.40 3.25 -13.14
C HIS A 85 3.49 4.58 -13.89
N GLU A 86 2.45 5.41 -13.86
CA GLU A 86 2.47 6.71 -14.53
C GLU A 86 3.40 7.72 -13.87
N GLN A 87 3.53 7.69 -12.53
CA GLN A 87 4.43 8.61 -11.81
C GLN A 87 5.91 8.28 -11.96
N GLY A 88 6.27 7.01 -12.23
CA GLY A 88 7.66 6.60 -12.46
C GLY A 88 8.24 7.08 -13.80
N SER A 89 7.38 7.30 -14.81
CA SER A 89 7.83 7.73 -16.14
C SER A 89 8.21 9.22 -16.22
N SER A 90 7.76 10.05 -15.28
CA SER A 90 8.04 11.49 -15.28
C SER A 90 9.42 11.84 -14.68
N SER A 91 9.98 10.98 -13.85
CA SER A 91 11.29 11.22 -13.21
C SER A 91 12.48 10.85 -14.11
N GLU A 92 12.36 9.83 -14.97
CA GLU A 92 13.45 9.45 -15.89
C GLU A 92 13.60 10.40 -17.10
N LYS A 93 12.52 11.11 -17.47
CA LYS A 93 12.55 12.04 -18.60
C LYS A 93 13.33 13.32 -18.29
N ASN A 94 13.29 13.79 -17.03
CA ASN A 94 14.03 14.98 -16.59
C ASN A 94 15.55 14.77 -16.49
N LEU A 95 16.03 13.54 -16.29
CA LEU A 95 17.47 13.29 -16.16
C LEU A 95 18.21 13.24 -17.51
N ARG A 96 17.50 12.95 -18.61
CA ARG A 96 18.11 12.87 -19.95
C ARG A 96 18.23 14.22 -20.67
N GLU A 97 17.46 15.23 -20.29
CA GLU A 97 17.56 16.56 -20.90
C GLU A 97 18.71 17.40 -20.32
N THR A 98 19.11 17.18 -19.05
CA THR A 98 20.18 17.98 -18.42
C THR A 98 21.59 17.57 -18.87
N THR A 99 21.80 16.32 -19.31
CA THR A 99 23.12 15.84 -19.76
C THR A 99 23.43 16.10 -21.24
N ALA A 100 22.50 16.69 -22.00
CA ALA A 100 22.66 16.93 -23.44
C ALA A 100 23.11 18.35 -23.80
N THR A 101 23.53 19.18 -22.83
CA THR A 101 23.98 20.57 -23.07
C THR A 101 25.28 20.93 -22.33
N ALA A 102 26.18 19.96 -22.14
CA ALA A 102 27.55 20.22 -21.67
C ALA A 102 28.58 19.87 -22.74
#